data_AF-A0A264W4I4-F1
#
_entry.id   AF-A0A264W4I4-F1
#
_cell.length_a   1.000
_cell.length_b   1.000
_cell.length_c   1.000
_cell.angle_alpha   90.00
_cell.angle_beta   90.00
_cell.angle_gamma   90.00
#
_symmetry.space_group_name_H-M   'P 1'
#
loop_
_entity.id
_entity.type
_entity.pdbx_description
1 polymer ?
#
loop_
_entity_poly.entity_id
_entity_poly.type
_entity_poly.pdbx_seq_one_letter_code
_entity_poly.pdbx_strand_id
1 'polypeptide(L)'
;MSRKYINLNKEFYDDYAKEYFSTKLLLLSSILSKPDRFMDVLYDGEDIKVGALSFKPDENDLAKSELEKYARLELATTYYHCIETFLRLFLAHVSIPACPWLEISRDTDFRKFKKTVADILEDKFKYADTQLTLEENLLYVFYGNYKAEFFSDHGITMEEAKDILMKWIKWAAKDFISVYDYNAFKHGLTVSTDTQGLTIGRADEKFKIEERGDALKFIAKKQKKERWVWEKKYVFTPLDFRAVAIHIYSSLINNLLKVGRITYLKEEKLDNLLFLGGKDAVPEHFYQMVKTENELGISLQGYSMELLYYKMNK
;
A
#
# COMPACT_ATOMS: atom_id res chain seq x y z
N MET A 1 4.15 25.32 22.56
CA MET A 1 5.06 24.38 21.86
C MET A 1 6.47 24.98 21.88
N SER A 2 7.51 24.21 22.20
CA SER A 2 8.90 24.70 22.21
C SER A 2 9.33 25.19 20.81
N ARG A 3 10.11 26.29 20.74
CA ARG A 3 10.64 26.84 19.47
C ARG A 3 11.44 25.81 18.67
N LYS A 4 12.06 24.83 19.35
CA LYS A 4 12.76 23.69 18.72
C LYS A 4 11.81 22.79 17.93
N TYR A 5 10.63 22.49 18.46
CA TYR A 5 9.66 21.63 17.76
C TYR A 5 9.01 22.34 16.57
N ILE A 6 8.81 23.66 16.64
CA ILE A 6 8.27 24.43 15.52
C ILE A 6 9.20 24.32 14.29
N ASN A 7 10.51 24.51 14.47
CA ASN A 7 11.46 24.39 13.36
C ASN A 7 11.53 22.97 12.79
N LEU A 8 11.55 21.95 13.64
CA LEU A 8 11.57 20.54 13.20
C LEU A 8 10.28 20.15 12.46
N ASN A 9 9.12 20.61 12.94
CA ASN A 9 7.86 20.38 12.23
C ASN A 9 7.89 21.09 10.87
N LYS A 10 8.39 22.32 10.81
CA LYS A 10 8.49 23.05 9.55
C LYS A 10 9.34 22.30 8.52
N GLU A 11 10.54 21.88 8.90
CA GLU A 11 11.43 21.05 8.07
C GLU A 11 10.73 19.78 7.59
N PHE A 12 10.11 19.02 8.52
CA PHE A 12 9.38 17.82 8.17
C PHE A 12 8.28 18.05 7.13
N TYR A 13 7.44 19.08 7.29
CA TYR A 13 6.30 19.31 6.39
C TYR A 13 6.68 20.02 5.09
N ASP A 14 7.75 20.82 5.07
CA ASP A 14 8.24 21.49 3.86
C ASP A 14 9.01 20.52 2.95
N ASP A 15 9.79 19.59 3.53
CA ASP A 15 10.62 18.64 2.79
C ASP A 15 9.93 17.29 2.52
N TYR A 16 8.72 17.08 3.04
CA TYR A 16 8.00 15.82 2.80
C TYR A 16 7.65 15.66 1.30
N ALA A 17 8.09 14.56 0.70
CA ALA A 17 7.79 14.21 -0.69
C ALA A 17 6.33 13.74 -0.87
N LYS A 18 5.38 14.67 -0.77
CA LYS A 18 3.94 14.41 -0.73
C LYS A 18 3.39 13.77 -2.02
N GLU A 19 4.06 13.97 -3.15
CA GLU A 19 3.72 13.36 -4.44
C GLU A 19 4.42 12.03 -4.70
N TYR A 20 5.27 11.52 -3.80
CA TYR A 20 6.09 10.32 -4.05
C TYR A 20 5.28 9.14 -4.59
N PHE A 21 4.17 8.79 -3.93
CA PHE A 21 3.33 7.66 -4.32
C PHE A 21 2.47 7.96 -5.56
N SER A 22 1.96 9.18 -5.71
CA SER A 22 1.12 9.55 -6.86
C SER A 22 1.95 9.66 -8.14
N THR A 23 3.16 10.22 -8.09
CA THR A 23 4.12 10.22 -9.20
C THR A 23 4.50 8.80 -9.59
N LYS A 24 4.80 7.95 -8.61
CA LYS A 24 5.17 6.55 -8.86
C LYS A 24 4.02 5.77 -9.49
N LEU A 25 2.80 5.93 -8.97
CA LEU A 25 1.59 5.35 -9.56
C LEU A 25 1.41 5.81 -11.00
N LEU A 26 1.51 7.11 -11.27
CA LEU A 26 1.36 7.68 -12.61
C LEU A 26 2.38 7.07 -13.60
N LEU A 27 3.65 6.97 -13.20
CA LEU A 27 4.70 6.40 -14.04
C LEU A 27 4.45 4.91 -14.33
N LEU A 28 4.16 4.12 -13.30
CA LEU A 28 3.93 2.68 -13.44
C LEU A 28 2.66 2.39 -14.26
N SER A 29 1.57 3.12 -14.00
CA SER A 29 0.35 3.02 -14.80
C SER A 29 0.57 3.43 -16.26
N SER A 30 1.44 4.42 -16.52
CA SER A 30 1.79 4.82 -17.89
C SER A 30 2.56 3.73 -18.62
N ILE A 31 3.53 3.09 -17.96
CA ILE A 31 4.26 1.94 -18.51
C ILE A 31 3.30 0.79 -18.83
N LEU A 32 2.40 0.45 -17.90
CA LEU A 32 1.47 -0.68 -18.08
C LEU A 32 0.38 -0.40 -19.12
N SER A 33 -0.06 0.86 -19.27
CA SER A 33 -1.13 1.22 -20.19
C SER A 33 -0.64 1.52 -21.60
N LYS A 34 0.58 2.04 -21.74
CA LYS A 34 1.18 2.50 -23.02
C LYS A 34 2.68 2.15 -23.07
N PRO A 35 3.03 0.85 -23.00
CA PRO A 35 4.42 0.40 -22.93
C PRO A 35 5.24 0.83 -24.15
N ASP A 36 4.67 0.75 -25.35
CA ASP A 36 5.38 1.12 -26.59
C ASP A 36 5.77 2.60 -26.60
N ARG A 37 4.85 3.48 -26.20
CA ARG A 37 5.12 4.92 -26.10
C ARG A 37 6.20 5.25 -25.08
N PHE A 38 6.30 4.47 -23.99
CA PHE A 38 7.36 4.66 -23.00
C PHE A 38 8.72 4.22 -23.56
N MET A 39 8.73 3.12 -24.31
CA MET A 39 9.92 2.62 -25.01
C MET A 39 10.40 3.61 -26.07
N ASP A 40 9.49 4.20 -26.86
CA ASP A 40 9.83 5.22 -27.87
C ASP A 40 10.57 6.41 -27.25
N VAL A 41 10.16 6.84 -26.05
CA VAL A 41 10.82 7.92 -25.31
C VAL A 41 12.18 7.46 -24.76
N LEU A 42 12.30 6.22 -24.33
CA LEU A 42 13.56 5.68 -23.81
C LEU A 42 14.62 5.57 -24.92
N TYR A 43 14.20 5.31 -26.15
CA TYR A 43 15.05 5.10 -27.33
C TYR A 43 14.97 6.25 -28.34
N ASP A 44 14.62 7.47 -27.91
CA ASP A 44 14.51 8.65 -28.79
C ASP A 44 15.87 9.12 -29.38
N GLY A 45 16.95 8.46 -28.96
CA GLY A 45 18.30 8.69 -29.45
C GLY A 45 19.09 9.68 -28.59
N GLU A 46 18.49 10.25 -27.54
CA GLU A 46 19.15 11.12 -26.58
C GLU A 46 19.89 10.33 -25.48
N ASP A 47 20.92 10.94 -24.91
CA ASP A 47 21.63 10.38 -23.77
C ASP A 47 20.82 10.59 -22.49
N ILE A 48 20.59 9.52 -21.74
CA ILE A 48 20.03 9.59 -20.39
C ILE A 48 21.13 10.05 -19.44
N LYS A 49 20.90 11.20 -18.79
CA LYS A 49 21.86 11.83 -17.86
C LYS A 49 21.33 11.86 -16.44
N VAL A 50 22.10 11.32 -15.51
CA VAL A 50 21.84 11.39 -14.06
C VAL A 50 23.13 11.77 -13.34
N GLY A 51 23.29 13.05 -13.02
CA GLY A 51 24.51 13.57 -12.40
C GLY A 51 25.73 13.35 -13.29
N ALA A 52 26.68 12.53 -12.82
CA ALA A 52 27.88 12.18 -13.58
C ALA A 52 27.69 11.00 -14.57
N LEU A 53 26.55 10.30 -14.51
CA LEU A 53 26.23 9.20 -15.40
C LEU A 53 25.61 9.75 -16.70
N SER A 54 26.13 9.32 -17.85
CA SER A 54 25.56 9.54 -19.18
C SER A 54 25.62 8.21 -19.92
N PHE A 55 24.49 7.71 -20.39
CA PHE A 55 24.43 6.49 -21.18
C PHE A 55 23.29 6.57 -22.18
N LYS A 56 23.44 5.84 -23.28
CA LYS A 56 22.43 5.71 -24.31
C LYS A 56 21.96 4.26 -24.34
N PRO A 57 20.68 3.99 -24.04
CA PRO A 57 20.16 2.62 -24.08
C PRO A 57 20.04 2.15 -25.54
N ASP A 58 20.40 0.89 -25.79
CA ASP A 58 20.19 0.18 -27.06
C ASP A 58 18.80 -0.46 -27.06
N GLU A 59 18.12 -0.55 -28.21
CA GLU A 59 16.81 -1.20 -28.36
C GLU A 59 16.81 -2.66 -27.84
N ASN A 60 17.98 -3.30 -27.77
CA ASN A 60 18.16 -4.65 -27.23
C ASN A 60 18.35 -4.70 -25.70
N ASP A 61 18.56 -3.57 -25.02
CA ASP A 61 18.88 -3.53 -23.59
C ASP A 61 17.67 -3.87 -22.70
N LEU A 62 16.46 -3.54 -23.16
CA LEU A 62 15.23 -3.79 -22.41
C LEU A 62 14.11 -4.24 -23.33
N ALA A 63 13.68 -5.49 -23.19
CA ALA A 63 12.49 -5.98 -23.87
C ALA A 63 11.21 -5.39 -23.24
N LYS A 64 10.20 -5.12 -24.08
CA LYS A 64 8.88 -4.65 -23.64
C LYS A 64 8.27 -5.51 -22.52
N SER A 65 8.37 -6.83 -22.67
CA SER A 65 7.88 -7.76 -21.67
C SER A 65 8.56 -7.52 -20.32
N GLU A 66 9.89 -7.43 -20.27
CA GLU A 66 10.65 -7.14 -19.05
C GLU A 66 10.29 -5.78 -18.43
N LEU A 67 10.02 -4.76 -19.25
CA LEU A 67 9.53 -3.46 -18.76
C LEU A 67 8.16 -3.57 -18.09
N GLU A 68 7.22 -4.30 -18.70
CA GLU A 68 5.92 -4.58 -18.10
C GLU A 68 6.07 -5.41 -16.81
N LYS A 69 6.98 -6.39 -16.79
CA LYS A 69 7.27 -7.19 -15.59
C LYS A 69 7.78 -6.33 -14.45
N TYR A 70 8.73 -5.45 -14.74
CA TYR A 70 9.25 -4.47 -13.81
C TYR A 70 8.12 -3.59 -13.26
N ALA A 71 7.27 -3.03 -14.12
CA ALA A 71 6.21 -2.13 -13.68
C ALA A 71 5.17 -2.84 -12.78
N ARG A 72 4.80 -4.08 -13.11
CA ARG A 72 3.90 -4.90 -12.26
C ARG A 72 4.50 -5.20 -10.89
N LEU A 73 5.78 -5.61 -10.86
CA LEU A 73 6.49 -5.86 -9.62
C LEU A 73 6.58 -4.60 -8.78
N GLU A 74 6.96 -3.49 -9.40
CA GLU A 74 7.17 -2.25 -8.70
C GLU A 74 5.86 -1.64 -8.20
N LEU A 75 4.75 -1.85 -8.90
CA LEU A 75 3.41 -1.49 -8.42
C LEU A 75 3.03 -2.30 -7.17
N ALA A 76 3.27 -3.62 -7.19
CA ALA A 76 3.02 -4.49 -6.05
C ALA A 76 3.85 -4.09 -4.82
N THR A 77 5.11 -3.73 -5.00
CA THR A 77 6.00 -3.24 -3.92
C THR A 77 5.60 -1.86 -3.44
N THR A 78 5.24 -0.97 -4.36
CA THR A 78 4.80 0.40 -4.05
C THR A 78 3.56 0.39 -3.17
N TYR A 79 2.64 -0.55 -3.39
CA TYR A 79 1.49 -0.73 -2.51
C TYR A 79 1.91 -0.96 -1.05
N TYR A 80 2.83 -1.90 -0.81
CA TYR A 80 3.28 -2.20 0.55
C TYR A 80 4.06 -1.05 1.19
N HIS A 81 4.88 -0.36 0.39
CA HIS A 81 5.55 0.85 0.87
C HIS A 81 4.51 1.95 1.21
N CYS A 82 3.46 2.10 0.40
CA CYS A 82 2.42 3.10 0.61
C CYS A 82 1.65 2.83 1.91
N ILE A 83 1.19 1.59 2.14
CA ILE A 83 0.47 1.25 3.37
C ILE A 83 1.35 1.34 4.62
N GLU A 84 2.63 0.94 4.54
CA GLU A 84 3.57 1.08 5.66
C GLU A 84 3.76 2.56 6.02
N THR A 85 4.04 3.40 5.02
CA THR A 85 4.21 4.85 5.21
C THR A 85 2.95 5.51 5.73
N PHE A 86 1.78 5.15 5.19
CA PHE A 86 0.48 5.60 5.68
C PHE A 86 0.26 5.25 7.15
N LEU A 87 0.45 3.98 7.54
CA LEU A 87 0.26 3.53 8.92
C LEU A 87 1.23 4.20 9.89
N ARG A 88 2.51 4.35 9.51
CA ARG A 88 3.51 5.06 10.32
C ARG A 88 3.16 6.51 10.53
N LEU A 89 2.76 7.21 9.46
CA LEU A 89 2.33 8.60 9.56
C LEU A 89 1.09 8.74 10.44
N PHE A 90 0.06 7.92 10.19
CA PHE A 90 -1.15 7.91 11.00
C PHE A 90 -0.84 7.73 12.49
N LEU A 91 -0.08 6.70 12.84
CA LEU A 91 0.29 6.42 14.23
C LEU A 91 1.12 7.53 14.88
N ALA A 92 1.96 8.21 14.11
CA ALA A 92 2.73 9.36 14.58
C ALA A 92 1.89 10.63 14.76
N HIS A 93 0.69 10.71 14.18
CA HIS A 93 -0.17 11.90 14.24
C HIS A 93 -1.37 11.73 15.18
N VAL A 94 -1.89 10.51 15.36
CA VAL A 94 -3.18 10.25 16.06
C VAL A 94 -3.19 10.71 17.53
N SER A 95 -2.04 10.75 18.20
CA SER A 95 -1.89 11.26 19.57
C SER A 95 -1.63 12.77 19.65
N ILE A 96 -1.58 13.45 18.50
CA ILE A 96 -1.26 14.87 18.34
C ILE A 96 0.01 15.27 19.14
N PRO A 97 1.15 14.57 18.93
CA PRO A 97 2.36 14.82 19.69
C PRO A 97 2.96 16.19 19.33
N ALA A 98 3.84 16.73 20.18
CA ALA A 98 4.48 18.01 19.88
C ALA A 98 5.29 18.03 18.57
N CYS A 99 5.78 16.86 18.11
CA CYS A 99 6.51 16.71 16.87
C CYS A 99 6.36 15.29 16.30
N PRO A 100 5.48 15.07 15.29
CA PRO A 100 5.26 13.75 14.70
C PRO A 100 6.52 13.14 14.10
N TRP A 101 7.41 13.95 13.54
CA TRP A 101 8.65 13.46 12.94
C TRP A 101 9.54 12.73 13.96
N LEU A 102 9.57 13.21 15.21
CA LEU A 102 10.26 12.52 16.29
C LEU A 102 9.62 11.17 16.64
N GLU A 103 8.29 11.09 16.65
CA GLU A 103 7.59 9.82 16.89
C GLU A 103 7.89 8.78 15.80
N ILE A 104 7.92 9.20 14.53
CA ILE A 104 8.35 8.34 13.41
C ILE A 104 9.79 7.88 13.64
N SER A 105 10.70 8.78 14.02
CA SER A 105 12.11 8.43 14.23
C SER A 105 12.37 7.48 15.40
N ARG A 106 11.49 7.50 16.42
CA ARG A 106 11.56 6.64 17.61
C ARG A 106 11.03 5.23 17.35
N ASP A 107 10.27 5.04 16.29
CA ASP A 107 9.67 3.76 15.91
C ASP A 107 10.65 2.87 15.14
N THR A 108 11.77 2.53 15.78
CA THR A 108 12.84 1.70 15.21
C THR A 108 12.61 0.20 15.38
N ASP A 109 11.70 -0.19 16.28
CA ASP A 109 11.39 -1.60 16.54
C ASP A 109 10.21 -2.07 15.68
N PHE A 110 10.55 -2.74 14.57
CA PHE A 110 9.58 -3.30 13.65
C PHE A 110 8.59 -4.28 14.30
N ARG A 111 8.99 -5.01 15.35
CA ARG A 111 8.08 -5.93 16.07
C ARG A 111 7.06 -5.16 16.88
N LYS A 112 7.50 -4.08 17.54
CA LYS A 112 6.60 -3.18 18.27
C LYS A 112 5.62 -2.50 17.32
N PHE A 113 6.10 -1.96 16.20
CA PHE A 113 5.25 -1.40 15.15
C PHE A 113 4.20 -2.41 14.66
N LYS A 114 4.64 -3.62 14.28
CA LYS A 114 3.73 -4.69 13.83
C LYS A 114 2.69 -5.06 14.90
N LYS A 115 3.07 -5.08 16.18
CA LYS A 115 2.13 -5.31 17.28
C LYS A 115 1.11 -4.18 17.40
N THR A 116 1.53 -2.93 17.35
CA THR A 116 0.63 -1.77 17.39
C THR A 116 -0.36 -1.79 16.22
N VAL A 117 0.10 -2.15 15.01
CA VAL A 117 -0.78 -2.33 13.85
C VAL A 117 -1.77 -3.50 14.07
N ALA A 118 -1.36 -4.57 14.77
CA ALA A 118 -2.26 -5.67 15.11
C ALA A 118 -3.34 -5.28 16.12
N ASP A 119 -2.97 -4.43 17.09
CA ASP A 119 -3.92 -3.91 18.07
C ASP A 119 -5.05 -3.08 17.41
N ILE A 120 -4.81 -2.47 16.24
CA ILE A 120 -5.86 -1.79 15.43
C ILE A 120 -6.90 -2.78 14.93
N LEU A 121 -6.48 -3.97 14.49
CA LEU A 121 -7.40 -5.00 13.99
C LEU A 121 -8.21 -5.66 15.11
N GLU A 122 -7.63 -5.74 16.30
CA GLU A 122 -8.26 -6.33 17.48
C GLU A 122 -9.10 -5.33 18.27
N ASP A 123 -9.27 -4.09 17.78
CA ASP A 123 -9.95 -2.98 18.49
C ASP A 123 -9.37 -2.73 19.90
N LYS A 124 -8.07 -3.04 20.07
CA LYS A 124 -7.29 -2.85 21.31
C LYS A 124 -6.35 -1.65 21.24
N PHE A 125 -6.30 -0.97 20.08
CA PHE A 125 -5.45 0.18 19.87
C PHE A 125 -5.77 1.28 20.89
N LYS A 126 -4.76 1.68 21.65
CA LYS A 126 -4.80 2.79 22.60
C LYS A 126 -3.68 3.75 22.26
N TYR A 127 -3.95 5.04 22.36
CA TYR A 127 -2.94 6.08 22.27
C TYR A 127 -2.96 6.92 23.55
N ALA A 128 -1.91 7.71 23.76
CA ALA A 128 -1.74 8.50 24.97
C ALA A 128 -2.90 9.50 25.15
N ASP A 129 -3.40 9.56 26.38
CA ASP A 129 -4.58 10.29 26.84
C ASP A 129 -4.70 11.71 26.25
N THR A 130 -5.62 11.88 25.32
CA THR A 130 -6.08 13.21 24.87
C THR A 130 -7.47 13.44 25.42
N GLN A 131 -7.85 14.70 25.63
CA GLN A 131 -9.22 15.08 26.03
C GLN A 131 -10.31 14.66 25.01
N LEU A 132 -9.90 14.17 23.83
CA LEU A 132 -10.75 13.68 22.76
C LEU A 132 -10.76 12.15 22.69
N THR A 133 -11.88 11.59 22.25
CA THR A 133 -12.04 10.18 21.92
C THR A 133 -11.17 9.79 20.72
N LEU A 134 -10.91 8.49 20.55
CA LEU A 134 -10.18 7.94 19.39
C LEU A 134 -10.80 8.40 18.07
N GLU A 135 -12.12 8.41 18.02
CA GLU A 135 -12.90 8.76 16.84
C GLU A 135 -12.76 10.24 16.48
N GLU A 136 -12.82 11.12 17.47
CA GLU A 136 -12.62 12.56 17.27
C GLU A 136 -11.19 12.86 16.80
N ASN A 137 -10.18 12.21 17.39
CA ASN A 137 -8.80 12.37 16.93
C ASN A 137 -8.59 11.82 15.53
N LEU A 138 -9.18 10.66 15.19
CA LEU A 138 -9.13 10.10 13.85
C LEU A 138 -9.66 11.09 12.82
N LEU A 139 -10.88 11.59 13.02
CA LEU A 139 -11.48 12.57 12.13
C LEU A 139 -10.65 13.86 12.09
N TYR A 140 -10.16 14.33 13.24
CA TYR A 140 -9.32 15.51 13.31
C TYR A 140 -8.04 15.36 12.50
N VAL A 141 -7.26 14.28 12.66
CA VAL A 141 -5.95 14.19 11.98
C VAL A 141 -6.07 14.09 10.46
N PHE A 142 -7.17 13.55 9.94
CA PHE A 142 -7.39 13.45 8.49
C PHE A 142 -8.17 14.62 7.90
N TYR A 143 -9.11 15.20 8.63
CA TYR A 143 -10.04 16.20 8.08
C TYR A 143 -9.96 17.55 8.81
N GLY A 144 -9.27 17.65 9.93
CA GLY A 144 -9.18 18.88 10.73
C GLY A 144 -10.48 19.18 11.47
N ASN A 145 -10.74 20.47 11.73
CA ASN A 145 -11.90 20.93 12.50
C ASN A 145 -13.17 21.12 11.64
N TYR A 146 -13.36 20.31 10.59
CA TYR A 146 -14.58 20.40 9.79
C TYR A 146 -15.81 20.01 10.62
N LYS A 147 -16.87 20.79 10.45
CA LYS A 147 -18.18 20.56 11.08
C LYS A 147 -19.03 19.60 10.25
N ALA A 148 -20.13 19.10 10.82
CA ALA A 148 -21.04 18.17 10.18
C ALA A 148 -21.55 18.66 8.80
N GLU A 149 -21.74 19.98 8.64
CA GLU A 149 -22.20 20.59 7.39
C GLU A 149 -21.25 20.32 6.22
N PHE A 150 -19.94 20.37 6.47
CA PHE A 150 -18.92 20.09 5.44
C PHE A 150 -19.09 18.68 4.86
N PHE A 151 -19.34 17.67 5.70
CA PHE A 151 -19.53 16.30 5.24
C PHE A 151 -20.83 16.16 4.45
N SER A 152 -21.90 16.79 4.93
CA SER A 152 -23.22 16.77 4.27
C SER A 152 -23.19 17.41 2.89
N ASP A 153 -22.43 18.50 2.71
CA ASP A 153 -22.22 19.14 1.40
C ASP A 153 -21.51 18.20 0.41
N HIS A 154 -20.78 17.20 0.90
CA HIS A 154 -20.12 16.16 0.10
C HIS A 154 -20.94 14.85 0.02
N GLY A 155 -22.20 14.86 0.47
CA GLY A 155 -23.12 13.73 0.32
C GLY A 155 -22.90 12.58 1.31
N ILE A 156 -22.13 12.81 2.39
CA ILE A 156 -21.91 11.82 3.45
C ILE A 156 -22.13 12.43 4.83
N THR A 157 -22.37 11.60 5.82
CA THR A 157 -22.38 12.02 7.23
C THR A 157 -20.97 11.93 7.83
N MET A 158 -20.75 12.61 8.96
CA MET A 158 -19.51 12.49 9.72
C MET A 158 -19.24 11.05 10.18
N GLU A 159 -20.30 10.31 10.51
CA GLU A 159 -20.22 8.89 10.90
C GLU A 159 -19.83 7.99 9.71
N GLU A 160 -20.35 8.26 8.51
CA GLU A 160 -19.96 7.56 7.29
C GLU A 160 -18.50 7.85 6.93
N ALA A 161 -18.05 9.11 7.05
CA ALA A 161 -16.64 9.47 6.84
C ALA A 161 -15.70 8.73 7.80
N LYS A 162 -16.13 8.56 9.06
CA LYS A 162 -15.42 7.78 10.07
C LYS A 162 -15.34 6.30 9.69
N ASP A 163 -16.45 5.69 9.31
CA ASP A 163 -16.52 4.28 8.92
C ASP A 163 -15.65 4.00 7.69
N ILE A 164 -15.71 4.86 6.66
CA ILE A 164 -14.87 4.76 5.46
C ILE A 164 -13.39 4.79 5.85
N LEU A 165 -12.98 5.77 6.66
CA LEU A 165 -11.59 5.92 7.10
C LEU A 165 -11.12 4.69 7.89
N MET A 166 -11.95 4.19 8.82
CA MET A 166 -11.63 3.02 9.62
C MET A 166 -11.49 1.75 8.78
N LYS A 167 -12.33 1.59 7.74
CA LYS A 167 -12.19 0.47 6.79
C LYS A 167 -10.86 0.53 6.05
N TRP A 168 -10.45 1.70 5.55
CA TRP A 168 -9.14 1.87 4.91
C TRP A 168 -7.99 1.60 5.88
N ILE A 169 -8.04 2.11 7.12
CA ILE A 169 -7.01 1.85 8.13
C ILE A 169 -6.91 0.35 8.46
N LYS A 170 -8.05 -0.31 8.72
CA LYS A 170 -8.09 -1.74 9.01
C LYS A 170 -7.64 -2.58 7.82
N TRP A 171 -7.96 -2.17 6.59
CA TRP A 171 -7.48 -2.84 5.38
C TRP A 171 -5.95 -2.75 5.26
N ALA A 172 -5.38 -1.55 5.40
CA ALA A 172 -3.94 -1.36 5.39
C ALA A 172 -3.25 -2.18 6.50
N ALA A 173 -3.81 -2.20 7.70
CA ALA A 173 -3.28 -2.97 8.82
C ALA A 173 -3.31 -4.49 8.56
N LYS A 174 -4.43 -5.00 8.03
CA LYS A 174 -4.60 -6.40 7.64
C LYS A 174 -3.58 -6.83 6.58
N ASP A 175 -3.45 -6.04 5.51
CA ASP A 175 -2.50 -6.33 4.45
C ASP A 175 -1.07 -6.22 4.96
N PHE A 176 -0.73 -5.21 5.76
CA PHE A 176 0.59 -5.07 6.34
C PHE A 176 1.00 -6.28 7.22
N ILE A 177 0.08 -6.81 8.03
CA ILE A 177 0.38 -7.92 8.97
C ILE A 177 0.47 -9.26 8.25
N SER A 178 -0.45 -9.50 7.32
CA SER A 178 -0.59 -10.77 6.59
C SER A 178 0.61 -11.07 5.69
N VAL A 179 1.41 -10.05 5.41
CA VAL A 179 2.48 -10.13 4.42
C VAL A 179 3.76 -10.75 5.00
N TYR A 180 3.96 -12.01 4.60
CA TYR A 180 5.28 -12.63 4.47
C TYR A 180 6.03 -12.11 3.20
N ASP A 181 5.31 -11.52 2.25
CA ASP A 181 5.77 -11.19 0.89
C ASP A 181 6.74 -10.00 0.82
N TYR A 182 6.63 -9.02 1.72
CA TYR A 182 7.54 -7.87 1.80
C TYR A 182 8.92 -8.28 2.32
N ASN A 183 8.98 -9.24 3.25
CA ASN A 183 10.25 -9.82 3.71
C ASN A 183 10.84 -10.75 2.65
N ALA A 184 10.02 -11.48 1.89
CA ALA A 184 10.49 -12.28 0.76
C ALA A 184 11.02 -11.38 -0.39
N PHE A 185 10.36 -10.25 -0.65
CA PHE A 185 10.80 -9.23 -1.61
C PHE A 185 12.20 -8.70 -1.28
N LYS A 186 12.47 -8.34 -0.02
CA LYS A 186 13.79 -7.88 0.44
C LYS A 186 14.90 -8.93 0.33
N HIS A 187 14.57 -10.21 0.16
CA HIS A 187 15.50 -11.33 0.27
C HIS A 187 15.58 -12.25 -0.96
N GLY A 188 15.02 -11.84 -2.12
CA GLY A 188 15.25 -12.52 -3.41
C GLY A 188 13.98 -13.05 -4.10
N LEU A 189 12.99 -12.19 -4.28
CA LEU A 189 11.72 -12.54 -4.95
C LEU A 189 11.87 -12.55 -6.47
N THR A 190 11.23 -13.50 -7.14
CA THR A 190 11.14 -13.56 -8.61
C THR A 190 9.67 -13.51 -9.02
N VAL A 191 9.21 -12.44 -9.64
CA VAL A 191 7.82 -12.37 -10.09
C VAL A 191 7.62 -13.28 -11.29
N SER A 192 6.69 -14.23 -11.22
CA SER A 192 6.12 -14.82 -12.43
C SER A 192 5.01 -13.92 -12.91
N THR A 193 5.26 -13.21 -13.99
CA THR A 193 4.31 -12.26 -14.59
C THR A 193 3.37 -12.92 -15.58
N ASP A 194 3.49 -14.22 -15.80
CA ASP A 194 2.50 -14.98 -16.54
C ASP A 194 1.26 -15.03 -15.66
N THR A 195 0.14 -14.47 -16.13
CA THR A 195 -1.20 -14.61 -15.52
C THR A 195 -1.38 -16.05 -15.07
N GLN A 196 -1.26 -16.28 -13.77
CA GLN A 196 -1.40 -17.61 -13.22
C GLN A 196 -2.89 -17.86 -13.02
N GLY A 197 -3.33 -19.07 -13.32
CA GLY A 197 -4.66 -19.54 -13.03
C GLY A 197 -4.57 -20.69 -12.04
N LEU A 198 -5.42 -20.70 -11.01
CA LEU A 198 -5.73 -21.93 -10.30
C LEU A 198 -7.21 -22.23 -10.49
N THR A 199 -7.49 -23.40 -11.05
CA THR A 199 -8.83 -23.96 -11.12
C THR A 199 -8.89 -25.20 -10.24
N ILE A 200 -9.77 -25.20 -9.24
CA ILE A 200 -10.06 -26.38 -8.41
C ILE A 200 -11.49 -26.83 -8.72
N GLY A 201 -11.61 -28.01 -9.31
CA GLY A 201 -12.88 -28.65 -9.69
C GLY A 201 -12.67 -29.66 -10.82
N ARG A 202 -13.63 -30.56 -11.04
CA ARG A 202 -13.59 -31.46 -12.22
C ARG A 202 -13.91 -30.67 -13.48
N ALA A 203 -13.33 -31.06 -14.62
CA ALA A 203 -13.51 -30.37 -15.91
C ALA A 203 -14.99 -30.20 -16.29
N ASP A 204 -15.86 -31.09 -15.82
CA ASP A 204 -17.26 -31.21 -16.22
C ASP A 204 -18.24 -30.75 -15.12
N GLU A 205 -17.74 -30.29 -13.98
CA GLU A 205 -18.56 -29.79 -12.88
C GLU A 205 -18.86 -28.30 -13.03
N LYS A 206 -20.10 -27.93 -12.69
CA LYS A 206 -20.58 -26.54 -12.72
C LYS A 206 -19.90 -25.67 -11.65
N PHE A 207 -19.53 -26.26 -10.51
CA PHE A 207 -18.90 -25.57 -9.39
C PHE A 207 -17.37 -25.69 -9.46
N LYS A 208 -16.70 -24.62 -9.88
CA LYS A 208 -15.24 -24.51 -9.90
C LYS A 208 -14.80 -23.29 -9.10
N ILE A 209 -13.74 -23.46 -8.32
CA ILE A 209 -13.02 -22.32 -7.76
C ILE A 209 -11.99 -21.92 -8.80
N GLU A 210 -12.12 -20.71 -9.34
CA GLU A 210 -11.19 -20.17 -10.32
C GLU A 210 -10.66 -18.83 -9.85
N GLU A 211 -9.35 -18.66 -9.93
CA GLU A 211 -8.67 -17.40 -9.72
C GLU A 211 -7.64 -17.23 -10.83
N ARG A 212 -7.71 -16.11 -11.55
CA ARG A 212 -6.77 -15.75 -12.60
C ARG A 212 -6.29 -14.33 -12.39
N GLY A 213 -4.99 -14.11 -12.47
CA GLY A 213 -4.45 -12.76 -12.40
C GLY A 213 -2.95 -12.72 -12.17
N ASP A 214 -2.47 -11.51 -11.89
CA ASP A 214 -1.09 -11.30 -11.49
C ASP A 214 -0.81 -12.00 -10.16
N ALA A 215 0.32 -12.70 -10.09
CA ALA A 215 0.71 -13.41 -8.88
C ALA A 215 2.20 -13.21 -8.57
N LEU A 216 2.50 -12.93 -7.30
CA LEU A 216 3.87 -12.94 -6.80
C LEU A 216 4.30 -14.38 -6.52
N LYS A 217 5.52 -14.72 -6.94
CA LYS A 217 6.10 -16.04 -6.76
C LYS A 217 7.39 -15.96 -5.94
N PHE A 218 7.52 -16.83 -4.95
CA PHE A 218 8.74 -16.90 -4.15
C PHE A 218 8.92 -18.26 -3.50
N ILE A 219 10.12 -18.52 -3.02
CA ILE A 219 10.44 -19.72 -2.25
C ILE A 219 10.40 -19.35 -0.77
N ALA A 220 9.69 -20.16 0.03
CA ALA A 220 9.62 -20.00 1.47
C ALA A 220 10.00 -21.30 2.17
N LYS A 221 10.67 -21.17 3.31
CA LYS A 221 10.97 -22.31 4.19
C LYS A 221 9.84 -22.47 5.18
N LYS A 222 9.30 -23.68 5.33
CA LYS A 222 8.23 -23.99 6.29
C LYS A 222 8.64 -25.18 7.16
N GLN A 223 8.40 -25.05 8.46
CA GLN A 223 8.60 -26.16 9.38
C GLN A 223 7.38 -27.09 9.30
N LYS A 224 7.63 -28.38 9.03
CA LYS A 224 6.60 -29.42 8.96
C LYS A 224 7.04 -30.57 9.83
N LYS A 225 6.41 -30.69 11.01
CA LYS A 225 6.79 -31.63 12.06
C LYS A 225 8.28 -31.46 12.41
N GLU A 226 9.10 -32.47 12.16
CA GLU A 226 10.53 -32.52 12.51
C GLU A 226 11.46 -32.03 11.40
N ARG A 227 10.94 -31.65 10.22
CA ARG A 227 11.77 -31.23 9.09
C ARG A 227 11.39 -29.86 8.57
N TRP A 228 12.38 -29.20 7.98
CA TRP A 228 12.14 -28.03 7.16
C TRP A 228 11.92 -28.46 5.71
N VAL A 229 10.86 -27.95 5.11
CA VAL A 229 10.59 -28.11 3.68
C VAL A 229 10.66 -26.74 3.01
N TRP A 230 11.05 -26.74 1.75
CA TRP A 230 10.94 -25.56 0.92
C TRP A 230 9.66 -25.66 0.11
N GLU A 231 8.92 -24.56 0.05
CA GLU A 231 7.69 -24.44 -0.69
C GLU A 231 7.84 -23.30 -1.70
N LYS A 232 7.35 -23.52 -2.92
CA LYS A 232 7.15 -22.48 -3.91
C LYS A 232 5.75 -21.91 -3.71
N LYS A 233 5.68 -20.64 -3.32
CA LYS A 233 4.42 -19.93 -3.05
C LYS A 233 4.04 -19.05 -4.23
N TYR A 234 2.75 -18.97 -4.46
CA TYR A 234 2.08 -18.09 -5.40
C TYR A 234 1.05 -17.29 -4.62
N VAL A 235 1.10 -15.97 -4.69
CA VAL A 235 0.18 -15.06 -4.00
C VAL A 235 -0.48 -14.16 -5.03
N PHE A 236 -1.79 -14.31 -5.20
CA PHE A 236 -2.55 -13.49 -6.13
C PHE A 236 -2.54 -12.03 -5.66
N THR A 237 -2.28 -11.15 -6.61
CA THR A 237 -1.98 -9.75 -6.37
C THR A 237 -2.85 -8.93 -7.30
N PRO A 238 -4.04 -8.48 -6.84
CA PRO A 238 -4.95 -7.70 -7.68
C PRO A 238 -4.35 -6.31 -7.90
N LEU A 239 -3.53 -6.16 -8.94
CA LEU A 239 -2.77 -4.94 -9.22
C LEU A 239 -3.68 -3.74 -9.45
N ASP A 240 -4.84 -3.94 -10.06
CA ASP A 240 -5.84 -2.88 -10.29
C ASP A 240 -6.35 -2.33 -8.96
N PHE A 241 -6.72 -3.20 -8.02
CA PHE A 241 -7.10 -2.78 -6.67
C PHE A 241 -5.94 -2.09 -5.95
N ARG A 242 -4.71 -2.62 -6.07
CA ARG A 242 -3.53 -2.00 -5.46
C ARG A 242 -3.25 -0.60 -6.01
N ALA A 243 -3.45 -0.38 -7.30
CA ALA A 243 -3.35 0.94 -7.91
C ALA A 243 -4.38 1.93 -7.31
N VAL A 244 -5.65 1.51 -7.19
CA VAL A 244 -6.70 2.30 -6.52
C VAL A 244 -6.34 2.58 -5.06
N ALA A 245 -5.87 1.57 -4.33
CA ALA A 245 -5.48 1.72 -2.94
C ALA A 245 -4.28 2.66 -2.77
N ILE A 246 -3.25 2.58 -3.62
CA ILE A 246 -2.12 3.54 -3.61
C ILE A 246 -2.64 4.97 -3.80
N HIS A 247 -3.56 5.18 -4.74
CA HIS A 247 -4.16 6.50 -4.96
C HIS A 247 -4.86 7.02 -3.69
N ILE A 248 -5.70 6.19 -3.07
CA ILE A 248 -6.47 6.58 -1.89
C ILE A 248 -5.55 6.81 -0.67
N TYR A 249 -4.61 5.91 -0.38
CA TYR A 249 -3.67 6.10 0.71
C TYR A 249 -2.75 7.30 0.48
N SER A 250 -2.33 7.57 -0.76
CA SER A 250 -1.57 8.79 -1.08
C SER A 250 -2.38 10.05 -0.80
N SER A 251 -3.68 10.06 -1.12
CA SER A 251 -4.57 11.19 -0.80
C SER A 251 -4.81 11.33 0.71
N LEU A 252 -4.96 10.23 1.44
CA LEU A 252 -5.08 10.23 2.91
C LEU A 252 -3.79 10.71 3.60
N ILE A 253 -2.61 10.32 3.09
CA ILE A 253 -1.31 10.85 3.54
C ILE A 253 -1.29 12.38 3.34
N ASN A 254 -1.69 12.86 2.16
CA ASN A 254 -1.72 14.29 1.88
C ASN A 254 -2.69 15.05 2.81
N ASN A 255 -3.84 14.46 3.11
CA ASN A 255 -4.77 15.00 4.11
C ASN A 255 -4.10 15.12 5.49
N LEU A 256 -3.44 14.06 5.99
CA LEU A 256 -2.69 14.08 7.25
C LEU A 256 -1.65 15.20 7.27
N LEU A 257 -0.90 15.37 6.17
CA LEU A 257 0.12 16.42 6.08
C LEU A 257 -0.50 17.81 6.10
N LYS A 258 -1.58 18.04 5.35
CA LYS A 258 -2.29 19.33 5.31
C LYS A 258 -2.82 19.71 6.69
N VAL A 259 -3.51 18.79 7.36
CA VAL A 259 -3.97 19.00 8.73
C VAL A 259 -2.79 19.22 9.67
N GLY A 260 -1.71 18.43 9.53
CA GLY A 260 -0.49 18.59 10.31
C GLY A 260 0.09 20.00 10.21
N ARG A 261 0.13 20.60 9.03
CA ARG A 261 0.60 21.99 8.86
C ARG A 261 -0.25 22.99 9.65
N ILE A 262 -1.57 22.83 9.66
CA ILE A 262 -2.47 23.67 10.49
C ILE A 262 -2.21 23.44 11.98
N THR A 263 -2.13 22.18 12.39
CA THR A 263 -1.97 21.78 13.79
C THR A 263 -0.65 22.28 14.38
N TYR A 264 0.45 22.09 13.65
CA TYR A 264 1.81 22.26 14.16
C TYR A 264 2.48 23.56 13.69
N LEU A 265 2.15 24.06 12.50
CA LEU A 265 2.71 25.30 11.95
C LEU A 265 1.77 26.50 12.08
N LYS A 266 0.52 26.27 12.53
CA LYS A 266 -0.51 27.31 12.70
C LYS A 266 -0.86 28.03 11.40
N GLU A 267 -0.82 27.29 10.29
CA GLU A 267 -1.33 27.78 9.01
C GLU A 267 -2.85 27.98 9.07
N GLU A 268 -3.35 29.06 8.47
CA GLU A 268 -4.74 29.49 8.63
C GLU A 268 -5.74 28.75 7.74
N LYS A 269 -5.26 28.08 6.68
CA LYS A 269 -6.14 27.50 5.65
C LYS A 269 -5.88 26.02 5.45
N LEU A 270 -6.96 25.26 5.52
CA LEU A 270 -7.03 23.92 4.95
C LEU A 270 -7.49 24.09 3.50
N ASP A 271 -6.60 23.83 2.54
CA ASP A 271 -7.00 23.68 1.15
C ASP A 271 -7.97 22.49 1.00
N ASN A 272 -8.55 22.32 -0.19
CA ASN A 272 -9.42 21.18 -0.51
C ASN A 272 -8.77 19.85 -0.09
N LEU A 273 -9.51 19.03 0.66
CA LEU A 273 -9.11 17.66 0.97
C LEU A 273 -9.00 16.86 -0.33
N LEU A 274 -7.99 15.99 -0.42
CA LEU A 274 -7.80 15.16 -1.61
C LEU A 274 -8.65 13.89 -1.58
N PHE A 275 -9.04 13.44 -0.39
CA PHE A 275 -9.94 12.31 -0.23
C PHE A 275 -10.87 12.54 0.96
N LEU A 276 -12.16 12.36 0.72
CA LEU A 276 -13.21 12.25 1.73
C LEU A 276 -13.97 10.93 1.56
N GLY A 277 -14.11 10.50 0.29
CA GLY A 277 -14.78 9.28 -0.12
C GLY A 277 -16.30 9.43 -0.14
N GLY A 278 -16.95 8.86 -1.16
CA GLY A 278 -18.41 8.64 -1.10
C GLY A 278 -18.73 7.39 -0.28
N LYS A 279 -20.02 7.08 -0.07
CA LYS A 279 -20.45 5.90 0.72
C LYS A 279 -19.85 4.58 0.23
N ASP A 280 -19.62 4.46 -1.07
CA ASP A 280 -19.05 3.27 -1.71
C ASP A 280 -17.51 3.33 -1.84
N ALA A 281 -16.87 4.40 -1.38
CA ALA A 281 -15.41 4.55 -1.45
C ALA A 281 -14.69 3.75 -0.35
N VAL A 282 -15.08 2.50 -0.16
CA VAL A 282 -14.53 1.55 0.82
C VAL A 282 -13.68 0.48 0.13
N PRO A 283 -12.65 -0.07 0.80
CA PRO A 283 -11.76 -1.07 0.22
C PRO A 283 -12.50 -2.27 -0.37
N GLU A 284 -13.51 -2.78 0.33
CA GLU A 284 -14.29 -3.94 -0.09
C GLU A 284 -14.96 -3.71 -1.44
N HIS A 285 -15.53 -2.52 -1.67
CA HIS A 285 -16.22 -2.19 -2.91
C HIS A 285 -15.24 -2.25 -4.10
N PHE A 286 -14.11 -1.55 -4.01
CA PHE A 286 -13.10 -1.57 -5.07
C PHE A 286 -12.46 -2.94 -5.27
N TYR A 287 -12.28 -3.71 -4.19
CA TYR A 287 -11.76 -5.07 -4.30
C TYR A 287 -12.74 -5.97 -5.05
N GLN A 288 -14.05 -5.88 -4.77
CA GLN A 288 -15.06 -6.66 -5.50
C GLN A 288 -15.13 -6.30 -6.98
N MET A 289 -14.90 -5.03 -7.35
CA MET A 289 -14.89 -4.60 -8.76
C MET A 289 -13.82 -5.27 -9.61
N VAL A 290 -12.72 -5.75 -9.00
CA VAL A 290 -11.56 -6.30 -9.74
C VAL A 290 -11.28 -7.77 -9.42
N LYS A 291 -11.95 -8.33 -8.40
CA LYS A 291 -11.76 -9.72 -8.01
C LYS A 291 -12.35 -10.63 -9.09
N THR A 292 -11.68 -11.76 -9.37
CA THR A 292 -12.27 -12.84 -10.17
C THR A 292 -13.59 -13.31 -9.55
N GLU A 293 -14.70 -13.16 -10.28
CA GLU A 293 -16.00 -13.72 -9.87
C GLU A 293 -15.96 -15.24 -9.94
N ASN A 294 -16.47 -15.91 -8.90
CA ASN A 294 -16.80 -17.34 -8.97
C ASN A 294 -18.14 -17.59 -8.30
N GLU A 295 -18.84 -18.62 -8.78
CA GLU A 295 -20.20 -18.98 -8.33
C GLU A 295 -20.28 -19.37 -6.84
N LEU A 296 -19.13 -19.57 -6.18
CA LEU A 296 -19.04 -19.99 -4.78
C LEU A 296 -18.75 -18.82 -3.82
N GLY A 297 -18.47 -17.61 -4.32
CA GLY A 297 -18.10 -16.46 -3.49
C GLY A 297 -16.76 -16.60 -2.77
N ILE A 298 -15.95 -17.62 -3.09
CA ILE A 298 -14.65 -17.87 -2.44
C ILE A 298 -13.60 -16.95 -3.06
N SER A 299 -12.63 -16.45 -2.29
CA SER A 299 -11.46 -15.73 -2.85
C SER A 299 -10.22 -16.55 -2.58
N LEU A 300 -9.47 -16.87 -3.64
CA LEU A 300 -8.23 -17.61 -3.48
C LEU A 300 -7.07 -16.62 -3.37
N GLN A 301 -6.46 -16.50 -2.19
CA GLN A 301 -5.35 -15.56 -1.99
C GLN A 301 -4.01 -16.07 -2.55
N GLY A 302 -3.90 -17.38 -2.76
CA GLY A 302 -2.66 -17.99 -3.22
C GLY A 302 -2.64 -19.49 -3.03
N TYR A 303 -1.55 -20.11 -3.46
CA TYR A 303 -1.29 -21.53 -3.26
C TYR A 303 0.21 -21.80 -3.08
N SER A 304 0.56 -22.95 -2.50
CA SER A 304 1.94 -23.35 -2.27
C SER A 304 2.17 -24.78 -2.73
N MET A 305 3.31 -25.02 -3.38
CA MET A 305 3.76 -26.36 -3.78
C MET A 305 5.04 -26.73 -3.04
N GLU A 306 5.05 -27.86 -2.33
CA GLU A 306 6.25 -28.41 -1.68
C GLU A 306 7.28 -28.82 -2.76
N LEU A 307 8.53 -28.39 -2.61
CA LEU A 307 9.61 -28.79 -3.51
C LEU A 307 10.12 -30.18 -3.07
N LEU A 308 10.01 -31.16 -3.98
CA LEU A 308 10.55 -32.50 -3.76
C LEU A 308 12.06 -32.49 -4.00
N TYR A 309 12.83 -32.81 -2.96
CA TYR A 309 14.27 -33.02 -3.05
C TYR A 309 14.57 -34.51 -3.09
N TYR A 310 15.03 -35.01 -4.24
CA TYR A 310 15.62 -36.34 -4.32
C TYR A 310 17.04 -36.27 -3.79
N LYS A 311 17.32 -36.95 -2.68
CA LYS A 311 18.70 -37.18 -2.25
C LYS A 311 19.32 -38.15 -3.26
N MET A 312 20.19 -37.68 -4.14
CA MET A 312 21.01 -38.61 -4.92
C MET A 312 21.89 -39.37 -3.93
N ASN A 313 21.65 -40.67 -3.77
CA ASN A 313 22.57 -41.54 -3.07
C ASN A 313 23.89 -41.51 -3.84
N LYS A 314 24.93 -40.98 -3.21
CA LYS A 314 26.31 -41.10 -3.68
C LYS A 314 26.83 -42.49 -3.36
#